data_AF-A0A8T0WFH5-F1
#
_entry.id   AF-A0A8T0WFH5-F1
#
_cell.length_a   1.000
_cell.length_b   1.000
_cell.length_c   1.000
_cell.angle_alpha   90.00
_cell.angle_beta   90.00
_cell.angle_gamma   90.00
#
_symmetry.space_group_name_H-M   'P 1'
#
loop_
_entity.id
_entity.type
_entity.pdbx_description
1 polymer ?
#
loop_
_entity_poly.entity_id
_entity_poly.type
_entity_poly.pdbx_seq_one_letter_code
_entity_poly.pdbx_strand_id
1 'polypeptide(L)'
;MSTDVVGAEAPQVKGRFLGILICWLLGNGSLFAWNSMLTIEDYYVHLFPDYHPTRILTLAYQPFAFGITLIMTYYEAKMNTRRRNLAGFSLFFLGSFALIILDIATKGRGGLGVFVGVCIISAIFGIADANCQGALVGDLSLMCPEFVQSFMAGLAASGVLTSALRLITKAAFESSKDGLRIGAILFFSITCLFELLCLLLYTFVFAKLPIVKYYRSKAASEGSKTVASDLAAAGIISDQQAQIEEDPQKYKRLTTKELLMENIDYAFDIYLIYVLTLSIFPGFLSEDTGEHSLGSW
;
A
#
# COMPACT_ATOMS: atom_id res chain seq x y z
N MET A 1 -19.55 36.91 26.15
CA MET A 1 -20.84 36.19 26.23
C MET A 1 -20.61 34.83 25.61
N SER A 2 -20.17 33.90 26.44
CA SER A 2 -19.82 32.53 26.07
C SER A 2 -21.13 31.78 25.86
N THR A 3 -21.40 31.36 24.63
CA THR A 3 -22.47 30.42 24.33
C THR A 3 -21.84 29.04 24.30
N ASP A 4 -21.89 28.39 25.47
CA ASP A 4 -21.69 26.96 25.60
C ASP A 4 -22.73 26.24 24.75
N VAL A 5 -22.28 25.64 23.64
CA VAL A 5 -23.08 24.68 22.89
C VAL A 5 -23.01 23.35 23.64
N VAL A 6 -23.85 23.25 24.66
CA VAL A 6 -24.20 22.00 25.33
C VAL A 6 -25.10 21.21 24.37
N GLY A 7 -24.65 20.03 23.94
CA GLY A 7 -25.58 18.97 23.46
C GLY A 7 -25.45 18.45 22.02
N ALA A 8 -24.39 18.74 21.28
CA ALA A 8 -24.10 17.99 20.05
C ALA A 8 -22.97 17.00 20.33
N GLU A 9 -23.25 15.68 20.33
CA GLU A 9 -22.19 14.71 20.08
C GLU A 9 -21.51 15.10 18.77
N ALA A 10 -20.29 15.65 18.86
CA ALA A 10 -19.62 16.21 17.71
C ALA A 10 -19.55 15.16 16.58
N PRO A 11 -19.93 15.49 15.33
CA PRO A 11 -19.74 14.64 14.15
C PRO A 11 -18.29 14.10 14.02
N GLN A 12 -17.35 14.76 14.69
CA GLN A 12 -15.94 14.42 14.82
C GLN A 12 -15.65 13.06 15.50
N VAL A 13 -16.60 12.46 16.23
CA VAL A 13 -16.36 11.19 16.95
C VAL A 13 -17.01 9.98 16.25
N LYS A 14 -18.09 10.17 15.49
CA LYS A 14 -18.85 9.08 14.87
C LYS A 14 -18.06 8.42 13.74
N GLY A 15 -17.69 7.16 13.96
CA GLY A 15 -16.91 6.36 13.02
C GLY A 15 -15.40 6.49 13.18
N ARG A 16 -14.88 7.16 14.22
CA ARG A 16 -13.43 7.30 14.45
C ARG A 16 -12.73 5.94 14.61
N PHE A 17 -13.24 5.07 15.48
CA PHE A 17 -12.67 3.73 15.70
C PHE A 17 -12.68 2.90 14.41
N LEU A 18 -13.80 2.92 13.68
CA LEU A 18 -13.91 2.22 12.40
C LEU A 18 -12.96 2.78 11.34
N GLY A 19 -12.77 4.11 11.31
CA GLY A 19 -11.78 4.78 10.47
C GLY A 19 -10.36 4.32 10.78
N ILE A 20 -9.97 4.29 12.06
CA ILE A 20 -8.68 3.77 12.51
C ILE A 20 -8.49 2.32 12.06
N LEU A 21 -9.46 1.44 12.32
CA LEU A 21 -9.39 0.04 11.90
C LEU A 21 -9.23 -0.11 10.38
N ILE A 22 -9.99 0.66 9.60
CA ILE A 22 -9.87 0.62 8.14
C ILE A 22 -8.50 1.15 7.68
N CYS A 23 -8.00 2.24 8.26
CA CYS A 23 -6.65 2.73 7.98
C CYS A 23 -5.58 1.66 8.23
N TRP A 24 -5.69 0.92 9.35
CA TRP A 24 -4.79 -0.21 9.64
C TRP A 24 -4.88 -1.32 8.58
N LEU A 25 -6.09 -1.71 8.16
CA LEU A 25 -6.29 -2.72 7.12
C LEU A 25 -5.75 -2.27 5.75
N LEU A 26 -6.00 -1.02 5.36
CA LEU A 26 -5.48 -0.44 4.12
C LEU A 26 -3.95 -0.32 4.15
N GLY A 27 -3.36 -0.03 5.31
CA GLY A 27 -1.92 -0.04 5.54
C GLY A 27 -1.32 -1.42 5.31
N ASN A 28 -1.96 -2.46 5.87
CA ASN A 28 -1.54 -3.83 5.60
C ASN A 28 -1.58 -4.15 4.11
N GLY A 29 -2.71 -3.89 3.43
CA GLY A 29 -2.90 -4.23 2.01
C GLY A 29 -1.95 -3.48 1.07
N SER A 30 -1.43 -2.32 1.49
CA SER A 30 -0.47 -1.59 0.67
C SER A 30 0.89 -2.30 0.52
N LEU A 31 1.23 -3.23 1.43
CA LEU A 31 2.46 -4.01 1.35
C LEU A 31 2.23 -5.53 1.39
N PHE A 32 1.02 -5.99 1.70
CA PHE A 32 0.74 -7.40 1.89
C PHE A 32 1.05 -8.21 0.63
N ALA A 33 0.66 -7.73 -0.55
CA ALA A 33 0.98 -8.38 -1.83
C ALA A 33 2.48 -8.49 -2.12
N TRP A 34 3.23 -7.41 -1.91
CA TRP A 34 4.68 -7.39 -2.14
C TRP A 34 5.42 -8.28 -1.15
N ASN A 35 5.14 -8.12 0.15
CA ASN A 35 5.70 -8.95 1.19
C ASN A 35 5.33 -10.41 0.95
N SER A 36 4.13 -10.67 0.45
CA SER A 36 3.71 -12.04 0.15
C SER A 36 4.55 -12.66 -0.96
N MET A 37 4.78 -11.92 -2.06
CA MET A 37 5.63 -12.37 -3.15
C MET A 37 7.04 -12.69 -2.65
N LEU A 38 7.67 -11.83 -1.85
CA LEU A 38 9.02 -12.08 -1.36
C LEU A 38 9.11 -13.23 -0.34
N THR A 39 8.11 -13.38 0.52
CA THR A 39 8.15 -14.37 1.61
C THR A 39 8.10 -15.82 1.11
N ILE A 40 7.55 -16.06 -0.08
CA ILE A 40 7.52 -17.41 -0.68
C ILE A 40 8.72 -17.68 -1.61
N GLU A 41 9.88 -17.07 -1.30
CA GLU A 41 11.12 -17.21 -2.06
C GLU A 41 11.49 -18.67 -2.36
N ASP A 42 11.35 -19.56 -1.39
CA ASP A 42 11.68 -20.97 -1.57
C ASP A 42 10.87 -21.65 -2.69
N TYR A 43 9.61 -21.24 -2.90
CA TYR A 43 8.83 -21.67 -4.05
C TYR A 43 9.43 -21.18 -5.37
N TYR A 44 9.86 -19.92 -5.42
CA TYR A 44 10.47 -19.36 -6.62
C TYR A 44 11.85 -19.92 -6.91
N VAL A 45 12.67 -20.19 -5.89
CA VAL A 45 13.99 -20.83 -6.06
C VAL A 45 13.81 -22.26 -6.55
N HIS A 46 12.81 -22.99 -6.06
CA HIS A 46 12.47 -24.31 -6.59
C HIS A 46 12.02 -24.27 -8.06
N LEU A 47 11.26 -23.24 -8.43
CA LEU A 47 10.70 -23.08 -9.78
C LEU A 47 11.73 -22.55 -10.80
N PHE A 48 12.69 -21.75 -10.34
CA PHE A 48 13.64 -20.98 -11.15
C PHE A 48 15.08 -21.11 -10.61
N PRO A 49 15.66 -22.32 -10.57
CA PRO A 49 16.96 -22.56 -9.93
C PRO A 49 18.13 -21.84 -10.62
N ASP A 50 18.03 -21.58 -11.92
CA ASP A 50 19.07 -20.89 -12.71
C ASP A 50 18.95 -19.36 -12.66
N TYR A 51 17.97 -18.84 -11.92
CA TYR A 51 17.72 -17.41 -11.77
C TYR A 51 17.92 -16.98 -10.31
N HIS A 52 17.98 -15.67 -10.07
CA HIS A 52 18.00 -15.08 -8.72
C HIS A 52 16.66 -14.35 -8.47
N PRO A 53 15.55 -15.05 -8.14
CA PRO A 53 14.23 -14.44 -8.05
C PRO A 53 14.16 -13.27 -7.07
N THR A 54 14.71 -13.38 -5.87
CA THR A 54 14.68 -12.30 -4.87
C THR A 54 15.30 -11.00 -5.35
N ARG A 55 16.45 -11.09 -6.01
CA ARG A 55 17.14 -9.93 -6.61
C ARG A 55 16.34 -9.36 -7.77
N ILE A 56 15.95 -10.21 -8.72
CA ILE A 56 15.32 -9.76 -9.97
C ILE A 56 13.91 -9.22 -9.72
N LEU A 57 13.12 -9.84 -8.84
CA LEU A 57 11.78 -9.35 -8.50
C LEU A 57 11.85 -7.97 -7.86
N THR A 58 12.84 -7.73 -6.98
CA THR A 58 13.06 -6.42 -6.36
C THR A 58 13.52 -5.38 -7.38
N LEU A 59 14.41 -5.75 -8.29
CA LEU A 59 14.83 -4.91 -9.41
C LEU A 59 13.68 -4.62 -10.39
N ALA A 60 12.68 -5.50 -10.49
CA ALA A 60 11.47 -5.25 -11.27
C ALA A 60 10.47 -4.36 -10.51
N TYR A 61 10.39 -4.43 -9.19
CA TYR A 61 9.48 -3.65 -8.37
C TYR A 61 9.95 -2.20 -8.20
N GLN A 62 11.19 -2.02 -7.71
CA GLN A 62 11.67 -0.75 -7.18
C GLN A 62 11.72 0.39 -8.20
N PRO A 63 12.19 0.20 -9.45
CA PRO A 63 12.24 1.29 -10.44
C PRO A 63 10.86 1.81 -10.81
N PHE A 64 9.86 0.92 -10.87
CA PHE A 64 8.49 1.30 -11.19
C PHE A 64 7.84 2.02 -10.01
N ALA A 65 8.02 1.52 -8.78
CA ALA A 65 7.56 2.21 -7.57
C ALA A 65 8.15 3.62 -7.48
N PHE A 66 9.46 3.76 -7.66
CA PHE A 66 10.16 5.04 -7.62
C PHE A 66 9.74 5.98 -8.77
N GLY A 67 9.75 5.48 -10.00
CA GLY A 67 9.40 6.27 -11.19
C GLY A 67 7.96 6.79 -11.14
N ILE A 68 7.00 5.94 -10.76
CA ILE A 68 5.61 6.36 -10.60
C ILE A 68 5.49 7.35 -9.44
N THR A 69 6.16 7.13 -8.31
CA THR A 69 6.13 8.08 -7.18
C THR A 69 6.64 9.45 -7.60
N LEU A 70 7.76 9.54 -8.33
CA LEU A 70 8.28 10.81 -8.85
C LEU A 70 7.28 11.54 -9.75
N ILE A 71 6.66 10.81 -10.68
CA ILE A 71 5.64 11.36 -11.58
C ILE A 71 4.45 11.89 -10.76
N MET A 72 3.97 11.10 -9.80
CA MET A 72 2.83 11.45 -8.95
C MET A 72 3.12 12.67 -8.07
N THR A 73 4.33 12.76 -7.51
CA THR A 73 4.77 13.91 -6.72
C THR A 73 4.92 15.17 -7.57
N TYR A 74 5.36 15.05 -8.83
CA TYR A 74 5.44 16.20 -9.74
C TYR A 74 4.05 16.74 -10.13
N TYR A 75 3.07 15.86 -10.35
CA TYR A 75 1.70 16.23 -10.72
C TYR A 75 0.72 16.35 -9.53
N GLU A 76 1.22 16.25 -8.30
CA GLU A 76 0.51 16.06 -7.03
C GLU A 76 -0.83 16.80 -6.95
N ALA A 77 -0.81 18.13 -7.14
CA ALA A 77 -2.00 18.98 -6.95
C ALA A 77 -3.09 18.84 -8.02
N LYS A 78 -2.86 18.06 -9.08
CA LYS A 78 -3.85 17.80 -10.14
C LYS A 78 -4.42 16.39 -10.10
N MET A 79 -3.81 15.50 -9.33
CA MET A 79 -4.18 14.08 -9.33
C MET A 79 -5.16 13.75 -8.22
N ASN A 80 -6.23 13.07 -8.63
CA ASN A 80 -7.32 12.67 -7.76
C ASN A 80 -6.91 11.44 -6.93
N THR A 81 -6.90 11.60 -5.60
CA THR A 81 -6.51 10.56 -4.64
C THR A 81 -7.35 9.30 -4.76
N ARG A 82 -8.68 9.44 -4.91
CA ARG A 82 -9.58 8.29 -5.06
C ARG A 82 -9.20 7.40 -6.23
N ARG A 83 -8.88 8.00 -7.38
CA ARG A 83 -8.50 7.25 -8.59
C ARG A 83 -7.20 6.50 -8.37
N ARG A 84 -6.23 7.11 -7.69
CA ARG A 84 -4.95 6.49 -7.35
C ARG A 84 -5.16 5.28 -6.45
N ASN A 85 -5.89 5.43 -5.35
CA ASN A 85 -6.16 4.34 -4.42
C ASN A 85 -6.98 3.19 -5.03
N LEU A 86 -8.01 3.51 -5.82
CA LEU A 86 -8.77 2.48 -6.52
C LEU A 86 -7.92 1.74 -7.55
N ALA A 87 -7.09 2.47 -8.32
CA ALA A 87 -6.17 1.86 -9.28
C ALA A 87 -5.14 0.97 -8.57
N GLY A 88 -4.52 1.46 -7.48
CA GLY A 88 -3.52 0.70 -6.73
C GLY A 88 -4.08 -0.60 -6.15
N PHE A 89 -5.15 -0.55 -5.36
CA PHE A 89 -5.75 -1.78 -4.81
C PHE A 89 -6.31 -2.71 -5.88
N SER A 90 -6.82 -2.17 -7.01
CA SER A 90 -7.22 -3.01 -8.14
C SER A 90 -6.03 -3.71 -8.77
N LEU A 91 -4.89 -3.04 -8.92
CA LEU A 91 -3.67 -3.64 -9.46
C LEU A 91 -3.09 -4.69 -8.50
N PHE A 92 -3.12 -4.47 -7.18
CA PHE A 92 -2.73 -5.47 -6.20
C PHE A 92 -3.62 -6.71 -6.26
N PHE A 93 -4.94 -6.52 -6.31
CA PHE A 93 -5.90 -7.61 -6.47
C PHE A 93 -5.67 -8.39 -7.78
N LEU A 94 -5.64 -7.70 -8.92
CA LEU A 94 -5.48 -8.32 -10.23
C LEU A 94 -4.11 -8.99 -10.38
N GLY A 95 -3.04 -8.39 -9.85
CA GLY A 95 -1.70 -8.97 -9.85
C GLY A 95 -1.62 -10.23 -8.98
N SER A 96 -2.20 -10.21 -7.77
CA SER A 96 -2.28 -11.38 -6.90
C SER A 96 -3.10 -12.50 -7.54
N PHE A 97 -4.22 -12.17 -8.16
CA PHE A 97 -5.02 -13.12 -8.93
C PHE A 97 -4.26 -13.68 -10.14
N ALA A 98 -3.50 -12.83 -10.84
CA ALA A 98 -2.67 -13.25 -11.98
C ALA A 98 -1.58 -14.25 -11.57
N LEU A 99 -0.99 -14.15 -10.37
CA LEU A 99 -0.03 -15.16 -9.86
C LEU A 99 -0.69 -16.53 -9.70
N ILE A 100 -1.91 -16.57 -9.17
CA ILE A 100 -2.68 -17.81 -9.02
C ILE A 100 -2.98 -18.42 -10.39
N ILE A 101 -3.45 -17.59 -11.34
CA ILE A 101 -3.73 -18.05 -12.70
C ILE A 101 -2.47 -18.53 -13.41
N LEU A 102 -1.35 -17.81 -13.26
CA LEU A 102 -0.07 -18.18 -13.84
C LEU A 102 0.39 -19.54 -13.32
N ASP A 103 0.32 -19.76 -12.00
CA ASP A 103 0.66 -21.05 -11.39
C ASP A 103 -0.21 -22.20 -11.92
N ILE A 104 -1.52 -22.00 -11.98
CA ILE A 104 -2.47 -23.01 -12.45
C ILE A 104 -2.24 -23.32 -13.93
N ALA A 105 -2.06 -22.30 -14.76
CA ALA A 105 -1.85 -22.43 -16.20
C ALA A 105 -0.54 -23.16 -16.53
N THR A 106 0.51 -22.93 -15.75
CA THR A 106 1.81 -23.59 -15.93
C THR A 106 1.89 -24.93 -15.22
N LYS A 107 0.86 -25.28 -14.42
CA LYS A 107 0.84 -26.45 -13.54
C LYS A 107 2.02 -26.45 -12.56
N GLY A 108 2.45 -25.28 -12.10
CA GLY A 108 3.62 -25.12 -11.24
C GLY A 108 4.93 -25.49 -11.93
N ARG A 109 4.99 -25.42 -13.27
CA ARG A 109 6.23 -25.60 -14.03
C ARG A 109 6.90 -24.25 -14.23
N GLY A 110 8.22 -24.24 -14.07
CA GLY A 110 9.03 -23.05 -14.27
C GLY A 110 9.33 -22.77 -15.74
N GLY A 111 10.42 -22.05 -15.96
CA GLY A 111 10.91 -21.66 -17.27
C GLY A 111 10.82 -20.17 -17.53
N LEU A 112 11.55 -19.72 -18.55
CA LEU A 112 11.76 -18.30 -18.83
C LEU A 112 10.46 -17.50 -18.98
N GLY A 113 9.47 -18.03 -19.70
CA GLY A 113 8.18 -17.33 -19.89
C GLY A 113 7.42 -17.11 -18.59
N VAL A 114 7.44 -18.10 -17.68
CA VAL A 114 6.79 -18.00 -16.37
C VAL A 114 7.54 -17.00 -15.50
N PHE A 115 8.88 -17.06 -15.50
CA PHE A 115 9.72 -16.13 -14.76
C PHE A 115 9.50 -14.67 -15.19
N VAL A 116 9.45 -14.41 -16.50
CA VAL A 116 9.11 -13.10 -17.06
C VAL A 116 7.71 -12.67 -16.63
N GLY A 117 6.74 -13.57 -16.61
CA GLY A 117 5.39 -13.32 -16.09
C GLY A 117 5.40 -12.85 -14.64
N VAL A 118 6.13 -13.54 -13.76
CA VAL A 118 6.27 -13.14 -12.34
C VAL A 118 6.96 -11.77 -12.22
N CYS A 119 7.99 -11.49 -13.02
CA CYS A 119 8.67 -10.19 -13.05
C CYS A 119 7.74 -9.04 -13.48
N ILE A 120 6.87 -9.27 -14.48
CA ILE A 120 5.86 -8.28 -14.90
C ILE A 120 4.88 -8.02 -13.76
N ILE A 121 4.44 -9.06 -13.05
CA ILE A 121 3.53 -8.89 -11.91
C ILE A 121 4.24 -8.12 -10.78
N SER A 122 5.52 -8.38 -10.54
CA SER A 122 6.33 -7.61 -9.59
C SER A 122 6.37 -6.11 -9.94
N ALA A 123 6.59 -5.78 -11.22
CA ALA A 123 6.54 -4.40 -11.68
C ALA A 123 5.14 -3.77 -11.50
N ILE A 124 4.06 -4.54 -11.73
CA ILE A 124 2.69 -4.10 -11.47
C ILE A 124 2.49 -3.79 -9.98
N PHE A 125 3.02 -4.62 -9.08
CA PHE A 125 2.98 -4.34 -7.64
C PHE A 125 3.73 -3.06 -7.29
N GLY A 126 4.87 -2.77 -7.92
CA GLY A 126 5.56 -1.49 -7.73
C GLY A 126 4.71 -0.29 -8.16
N ILE A 127 3.99 -0.38 -9.28
CA ILE A 127 3.05 0.65 -9.73
C ILE A 127 1.88 0.77 -8.75
N ALA A 128 1.33 -0.34 -8.28
CA ALA A 128 0.22 -0.38 -7.34
C ALA A 128 0.58 0.30 -6.01
N ASP A 129 1.77 0.00 -5.51
CA ASP A 129 2.32 0.53 -4.27
C ASP A 129 2.47 2.05 -4.31
N ALA A 130 3.12 2.57 -5.35
CA ALA A 130 3.28 4.02 -5.56
C ALA A 130 1.94 4.76 -5.67
N ASN A 131 0.91 4.10 -6.19
CA ASN A 131 -0.44 4.65 -6.25
C ASN A 131 -1.11 4.67 -4.88
N CYS A 132 -1.08 3.57 -4.12
CA CYS A 132 -1.73 3.45 -2.81
C CYS A 132 -1.02 4.23 -1.71
N GLN A 133 0.27 3.97 -1.48
CA GLN A 133 0.99 4.58 -0.36
C GLN A 133 1.02 6.10 -0.47
N GLY A 134 1.47 6.64 -1.61
CA GLY A 134 1.56 8.08 -1.79
C GLY A 134 0.20 8.79 -1.71
N ALA A 135 -0.88 8.15 -2.14
CA ALA A 135 -2.22 8.74 -2.09
C ALA A 135 -2.84 8.64 -0.69
N LEU A 136 -2.77 7.49 -0.01
CA LEU A 136 -3.30 7.34 1.35
C LEU A 136 -2.55 8.21 2.34
N VAL A 137 -1.21 8.24 2.30
CA VAL A 137 -0.44 9.08 3.24
C VAL A 137 -0.79 10.55 3.06
N GLY A 138 -0.92 11.02 1.81
CA GLY A 138 -1.31 12.41 1.52
C GLY A 138 -2.77 12.74 1.87
N ASP A 139 -3.70 11.78 1.78
CA ASP A 139 -5.10 12.00 2.17
C ASP A 139 -5.29 11.97 3.69
N LEU A 140 -4.65 11.00 4.36
CA LEU A 140 -4.76 10.81 5.81
C LEU A 140 -4.03 11.92 6.60
N SER A 141 -3.00 12.55 6.04
CA SER A 141 -2.31 13.69 6.67
C SER A 141 -3.19 14.94 6.80
N LEU A 142 -4.27 15.04 6.03
CA LEU A 142 -5.28 16.09 6.12
C LEU A 142 -6.35 15.81 7.19
N MET A 143 -6.27 14.65 7.84
CA MET A 143 -7.23 14.18 8.84
C MET A 143 -6.64 14.21 10.25
N CYS A 144 -7.18 13.41 11.16
CA CYS A 144 -6.63 13.27 12.50
C CYS A 144 -5.37 12.37 12.50
N PRO A 145 -4.33 12.68 13.32
CA PRO A 145 -3.05 11.96 13.31
C PRO A 145 -3.15 10.45 13.50
N GLU A 146 -4.18 9.99 14.22
CA GLU A 146 -4.39 8.56 14.50
C GLU A 146 -4.63 7.75 13.23
N PHE A 147 -5.16 8.37 12.16
CA PHE A 147 -5.43 7.67 10.90
C PHE A 147 -4.13 7.36 10.16
N VAL A 148 -3.25 8.35 10.00
CA VAL A 148 -1.95 8.13 9.36
C VAL A 148 -1.07 7.23 10.22
N GLN A 149 -1.08 7.39 11.55
CA GLN A 149 -0.36 6.49 12.47
C GLN A 149 -0.85 5.05 12.35
N SER A 150 -2.17 4.85 12.30
CA SER A 150 -2.76 3.52 12.17
C SER A 150 -2.44 2.87 10.82
N PHE A 151 -2.44 3.66 9.74
CA PHE A 151 -2.01 3.22 8.41
C PHE A 151 -0.54 2.79 8.40
N MET A 152 0.37 3.60 8.98
CA MET A 152 1.79 3.25 9.10
C MET A 152 2.01 2.00 9.98
N ALA A 153 1.25 1.86 11.06
CA ALA A 153 1.28 0.66 11.88
C ALA A 153 0.81 -0.58 11.11
N GLY A 154 -0.18 -0.44 10.22
CA GLY A 154 -0.63 -1.50 9.33
C GLY A 154 0.44 -1.89 8.30
N LEU A 155 1.11 -0.91 7.70
CA LEU A 155 2.25 -1.14 6.81
C LEU A 155 3.33 -1.99 7.50
N ALA A 156 3.73 -1.61 8.72
CA ALA A 156 4.72 -2.36 9.50
C ALA A 156 4.22 -3.77 9.89
N ALA A 157 2.95 -3.92 10.26
CA ALA A 157 2.35 -5.19 10.64
C ALA A 157 2.28 -6.18 9.46
N SER A 158 2.21 -5.71 8.21
CA SER A 158 2.09 -6.56 7.04
C SER A 158 3.20 -7.62 6.94
N GLY A 159 4.46 -7.25 7.24
CA GLY A 159 5.59 -8.17 7.21
C GLY A 159 5.54 -9.24 8.32
N VAL A 160 5.02 -8.87 9.50
CA VAL A 160 4.78 -9.81 10.60
C VAL A 160 3.69 -10.81 10.22
N LEU A 161 2.60 -10.31 9.63
CA LEU A 161 1.49 -11.16 9.17
C LEU A 161 1.92 -12.12 8.06
N THR A 162 2.67 -11.66 7.06
CA THR A 162 3.16 -12.55 5.99
C THR A 162 4.13 -13.59 6.51
N SER A 163 5.02 -13.22 7.44
CA SER A 163 5.94 -14.16 8.09
C SER A 163 5.20 -15.21 8.92
N ALA A 164 4.24 -14.80 9.75
CA ALA A 164 3.42 -15.72 10.53
C ALA A 164 2.60 -16.66 9.63
N LEU A 165 2.00 -16.13 8.56
CA LEU A 165 1.27 -16.92 7.58
C LEU A 165 2.21 -17.91 6.87
N ARG A 166 3.46 -17.52 6.60
CA ARG A 166 4.46 -18.42 6.00
C ARG A 166 4.81 -19.57 6.92
N LEU A 167 5.07 -19.30 8.20
CA LEU A 167 5.35 -20.33 9.19
C LEU A 167 4.18 -21.33 9.31
N ILE A 168 2.94 -20.82 9.35
CA ILE A 168 1.74 -21.66 9.41
C ILE A 168 1.60 -22.51 8.15
N THR A 169 1.75 -21.92 6.96
CA THR A 169 1.63 -22.67 5.70
C THR A 169 2.71 -23.73 5.55
N LYS A 170 3.95 -23.42 5.92
CA LYS A 170 5.06 -24.38 5.91
C LYS A 170 4.82 -25.54 6.87
N ALA A 171 4.44 -25.26 8.12
CA ALA A 171 4.11 -26.29 9.10
C ALA A 171 2.91 -27.15 8.68
N ALA A 172 1.89 -26.54 8.05
CA ALA A 172 0.70 -27.27 7.61
C ALA A 172 0.96 -28.20 6.42
N PHE A 173 1.94 -27.89 5.56
CA PHE A 173 2.17 -28.60 4.30
C PHE A 173 3.52 -29.32 4.20
N GLU A 174 4.34 -29.34 5.25
CA GLU A 174 5.66 -30.00 5.28
C GLU A 174 5.61 -31.47 4.86
N SER A 175 4.55 -32.19 5.23
CA SER A 175 4.38 -33.62 4.90
C SER A 175 3.74 -33.90 3.53
N SER A 176 3.40 -32.87 2.75
CA SER A 176 2.72 -33.02 1.46
C SER A 176 3.69 -33.08 0.28
N LYS A 177 3.45 -33.98 -0.68
CA LYS A 177 4.29 -34.15 -1.87
C LYS A 177 4.41 -32.88 -2.73
N ASP A 178 3.39 -32.03 -2.73
CA ASP A 178 3.37 -30.71 -3.42
C ASP A 178 3.21 -29.55 -2.41
N GLY A 179 3.70 -29.73 -1.18
CA GLY A 179 3.42 -28.82 -0.06
C GLY A 179 3.82 -27.37 -0.33
N LEU A 180 4.93 -27.15 -1.04
CA LEU A 180 5.44 -25.82 -1.38
C LEU A 180 4.48 -25.06 -2.30
N ARG A 181 3.97 -25.75 -3.33
CA ARG A 181 3.01 -25.19 -4.30
C ARG A 181 1.64 -24.96 -3.66
N ILE A 182 1.14 -25.92 -2.89
CA ILE A 182 -0.15 -25.78 -2.18
C ILE A 182 -0.07 -24.61 -1.18
N GLY A 183 1.05 -24.52 -0.46
CA GLY A 183 1.34 -23.40 0.43
C GLY A 183 1.35 -22.07 -0.32
N ALA A 184 2.06 -21.97 -1.45
CA ALA A 184 2.11 -20.76 -2.26
C ALA A 184 0.72 -20.35 -2.80
N ILE A 185 -0.07 -21.29 -3.33
CA ILE A 185 -1.43 -21.00 -3.83
C ILE A 185 -2.34 -20.53 -2.71
N LEU A 186 -2.34 -21.20 -1.54
CA LEU A 186 -3.14 -20.77 -0.39
C LEU A 186 -2.73 -19.38 0.06
N PHE A 187 -1.43 -19.14 0.14
CA PHE A 187 -0.86 -17.88 0.57
C PHE A 187 -1.28 -16.74 -0.37
N PHE A 188 -1.11 -16.90 -1.69
CA PHE A 188 -1.61 -15.93 -2.68
C PHE A 188 -3.12 -15.78 -2.70
N SER A 189 -3.88 -16.83 -2.38
CA SER A 189 -5.33 -16.74 -2.27
C SER A 189 -5.74 -15.85 -1.10
N ILE A 190 -5.08 -15.96 0.05
CA ILE A 190 -5.31 -15.10 1.22
C ILE A 190 -4.94 -13.65 0.87
N THR A 191 -3.78 -13.43 0.23
CA THR A 191 -3.37 -12.12 -0.26
C THR A 191 -4.43 -11.52 -1.20
N CYS A 192 -4.85 -12.26 -2.22
CA CYS A 192 -5.85 -11.82 -3.19
C CYS A 192 -7.18 -11.42 -2.52
N LEU A 193 -7.67 -12.21 -1.58
CA LEU A 193 -8.89 -11.90 -0.82
C LEU A 193 -8.72 -10.67 0.08
N PHE A 194 -7.54 -10.50 0.68
CA PHE A 194 -7.23 -9.35 1.50
C PHE A 194 -7.18 -8.06 0.66
N GLU A 195 -6.55 -8.10 -0.52
CA GLU A 195 -6.53 -6.95 -1.44
C GLU A 195 -7.93 -6.59 -1.94
N LEU A 196 -8.76 -7.60 -2.24
CA LEU A 196 -10.17 -7.37 -2.56
C LEU A 196 -10.91 -6.71 -1.41
N LEU A 197 -10.69 -7.16 -0.17
CA LEU A 197 -11.27 -6.53 1.02
C LEU A 197 -10.83 -5.07 1.14
N CYS A 198 -9.54 -4.76 0.97
CA CYS A 198 -9.04 -3.38 0.98
C CYS A 198 -9.71 -2.51 -0.08
N LEU A 199 -9.83 -3.02 -1.32
CA LEU A 199 -10.53 -2.34 -2.41
C LEU A 199 -11.99 -2.04 -2.06
N LEU A 200 -12.71 -3.03 -1.51
CA LEU A 200 -14.11 -2.88 -1.12
C LEU A 200 -14.28 -1.90 0.05
N LEU A 201 -13.43 -2.00 1.08
CA LEU A 201 -13.44 -1.11 2.24
C LEU A 201 -13.18 0.35 1.81
N TYR A 202 -12.18 0.58 0.97
CA TYR A 202 -11.89 1.91 0.45
C TYR A 202 -13.06 2.46 -0.38
N THR A 203 -13.60 1.65 -1.29
CA THR A 203 -14.66 2.04 -2.22
C THR A 203 -15.98 2.35 -1.52
N PHE A 204 -16.41 1.48 -0.61
CA PHE A 204 -17.79 1.48 -0.09
C PHE A 204 -17.91 2.01 1.33
N VAL A 205 -16.88 1.90 2.16
CA VAL A 205 -16.97 2.20 3.60
C VAL A 205 -16.20 3.47 3.94
N PHE A 206 -14.90 3.51 3.63
CA PHE A 206 -13.98 4.55 4.11
C PHE A 206 -14.46 5.96 3.75
N ALA A 207 -14.74 6.20 2.46
CA ALA A 207 -15.19 7.50 1.98
C ALA A 207 -16.55 7.95 2.55
N LYS A 208 -17.37 7.00 3.04
CA LYS A 208 -18.71 7.28 3.56
C LYS A 208 -18.73 7.59 5.06
N LEU A 209 -17.63 7.36 5.78
CA LEU A 209 -17.56 7.61 7.22
C LEU A 209 -17.78 9.10 7.53
N PRO A 210 -18.58 9.45 8.56
CA PRO A 210 -18.86 10.85 8.91
C PRO A 210 -17.60 11.67 9.21
N ILE A 211 -16.66 11.10 9.96
CA ILE A 211 -15.38 11.74 10.28
C ILE A 211 -14.52 11.98 9.02
N VAL A 212 -14.47 11.02 8.10
CA VAL A 212 -13.73 11.14 6.83
C VAL A 212 -14.37 12.20 5.94
N LYS A 213 -15.70 12.22 5.84
CA LYS A 213 -16.46 13.25 5.13
C LYS A 213 -16.17 14.65 5.67
N TYR A 214 -16.12 14.79 6.99
CA TYR A 214 -15.81 16.06 7.65
C TYR A 214 -14.41 16.56 7.27
N TYR A 215 -13.37 15.74 7.43
CA TYR A 215 -12.00 16.15 7.11
C TYR A 215 -11.80 16.41 5.61
N ARG A 216 -12.41 15.62 4.74
CA ARG A 216 -12.35 15.86 3.29
C ARG A 216 -13.08 17.15 2.89
N SER A 217 -14.18 17.48 3.55
CA SER A 217 -14.89 18.75 3.30
C SER A 217 -14.06 19.94 3.78
N LYS A 218 -13.41 19.80 4.95
CA LYS A 218 -12.46 20.79 5.48
C LYS A 218 -11.28 21.00 4.52
N ALA A 219 -10.64 19.92 4.08
CA ALA A 219 -9.53 19.98 3.13
C ALA A 219 -9.94 20.65 1.80
N ALA A 220 -11.14 20.37 1.30
CA ALA A 220 -11.67 21.03 0.12
C ALA A 220 -11.87 22.55 0.33
N SER A 221 -12.36 22.97 1.51
CA SER A 221 -12.50 24.39 1.85
C SER A 221 -11.16 25.12 2.03
N GLU A 222 -10.08 24.37 2.30
CA GLU A 222 -8.71 24.87 2.40
C GLU A 222 -7.97 24.83 1.04
N GLY A 223 -8.68 24.55 -0.05
CA GLY A 223 -8.15 24.59 -1.42
C GLY A 223 -7.64 23.24 -1.97
N SER A 224 -7.79 22.14 -1.23
CA SER A 224 -7.37 20.82 -1.70
C SER A 224 -8.30 20.28 -2.81
N LYS A 225 -7.74 20.09 -4.00
CA LYS A 225 -8.46 19.53 -5.16
C LYS A 225 -8.47 17.99 -5.19
N THR A 226 -7.64 17.35 -4.37
CA THR A 226 -7.39 15.90 -4.43
C THR A 226 -8.55 15.07 -3.87
N VAL A 227 -9.34 15.65 -2.95
CA VAL A 227 -10.47 15.02 -2.24
C VAL A 227 -11.82 15.19 -2.94
N ALA A 228 -11.89 15.93 -4.05
CA ALA A 228 -13.16 16.31 -4.69
C ALA A 228 -14.00 15.10 -5.13
N SER A 229 -13.38 14.07 -5.72
CA SER A 229 -14.14 12.90 -6.19
C SER A 229 -14.54 11.95 -5.07
N ASP A 230 -13.83 12.01 -3.95
CA ASP A 230 -14.15 11.28 -2.73
C ASP A 230 -15.39 11.88 -2.06
N LEU A 231 -15.50 13.21 -2.03
CA LEU A 231 -16.72 13.91 -1.57
C LEU A 231 -17.93 13.57 -2.44
N ALA A 232 -17.75 13.61 -3.77
CA ALA A 232 -18.79 13.21 -4.72
C ALA A 232 -19.22 11.75 -4.49
N ALA A 233 -18.27 10.83 -4.24
CA ALA A 233 -18.55 9.43 -3.90
C ALA A 233 -19.41 9.28 -2.64
N ALA A 234 -19.20 10.19 -1.68
CA ALA A 234 -19.81 10.16 -0.38
C ALA A 234 -21.21 10.81 -0.37
N GLY A 235 -21.67 11.30 -1.54
CA GLY A 235 -22.96 11.95 -1.73
C GLY A 235 -22.94 13.45 -1.41
N ILE A 236 -21.76 14.06 -1.31
CA ILE A 236 -21.60 15.50 -1.07
C ILE A 236 -21.31 16.14 -2.43
N ILE A 237 -22.37 16.65 -3.08
CA ILE A 237 -22.24 17.44 -4.31
C ILE A 237 -21.87 18.86 -3.90
N SER A 238 -20.69 19.31 -4.32
CA SER A 238 -20.20 20.66 -4.04
C SER A 238 -20.93 21.71 -4.88
N ASP A 239 -22.14 22.12 -4.49
CA ASP A 239 -22.67 23.45 -4.86
C ASP A 239 -21.81 24.58 -4.24
N GLN A 240 -20.91 24.24 -3.30
CA GLN A 240 -19.91 25.14 -2.71
C GLN A 240 -18.67 25.39 -3.60
N GLN A 241 -18.51 24.72 -4.75
CA GLN A 241 -17.39 24.99 -5.66
C GLN A 241 -17.44 26.38 -6.31
N ALA A 242 -18.57 27.10 -6.20
CA ALA A 242 -18.76 28.42 -6.81
C ALA A 242 -18.45 29.63 -5.90
N GLN A 243 -18.23 29.47 -4.58
CA GLN A 243 -18.08 30.63 -3.68
C GLN A 243 -17.12 30.45 -2.49
N ILE A 244 -15.91 29.95 -2.72
CA ILE A 244 -14.83 30.18 -1.74
C ILE A 244 -13.62 30.68 -2.54
N GLU A 245 -13.54 32.00 -2.67
CA GLU A 245 -12.27 32.65 -3.02
C GLU A 245 -11.24 32.17 -1.99
N GLU A 246 -10.14 31.56 -2.45
CA GLU A 246 -8.93 31.42 -1.65
C GLU A 246 -8.65 32.82 -1.08
N ASP A 247 -8.73 33.02 0.23
CA ASP A 247 -8.23 34.23 0.86
C ASP A 247 -6.71 34.27 0.58
N PRO A 248 -6.24 35.08 -0.38
CA PRO A 248 -4.87 34.97 -0.89
C PRO A 248 -3.84 35.32 0.20
N GLN A 249 -4.28 35.95 1.29
CA GLN A 249 -3.42 36.38 2.38
C GLN A 249 -3.20 35.33 3.46
N LYS A 250 -3.96 34.23 3.50
CA LYS A 250 -3.94 33.32 4.66
C LYS A 250 -3.01 32.10 4.52
N TYR A 251 -2.76 31.62 3.30
CA TYR A 251 -1.93 30.43 3.06
C TYR A 251 -1.06 30.61 1.81
N LYS A 252 0.24 30.93 2.00
CA LYS A 252 1.21 30.92 0.90
C LYS A 252 1.56 29.47 0.54
N ARG A 253 1.19 29.02 -0.67
CA ARG A 253 1.59 27.70 -1.17
C ARG A 253 3.11 27.67 -1.42
N LEU A 254 3.81 26.81 -0.70
CA LEU A 254 5.23 26.55 -0.92
C LEU A 254 5.44 25.67 -2.15
N THR A 255 6.57 25.87 -2.82
CA THR A 255 7.04 25.00 -3.90
C THR A 255 7.61 23.69 -3.33
N THR A 256 7.65 22.62 -4.13
CA THR A 256 8.24 21.33 -3.72
C THR A 256 9.69 21.48 -3.26
N LYS A 257 10.43 22.43 -3.84
CA LYS A 257 11.82 22.71 -3.45
C LYS A 257 11.89 23.36 -2.06
N GLU A 258 11.02 24.31 -1.77
CA GLU A 258 10.94 24.94 -0.45
C GLU A 258 10.54 23.91 0.62
N LEU A 259 9.52 23.09 0.34
CA LEU A 259 9.09 22.00 1.23
C LEU A 259 10.21 20.99 1.52
N LEU A 260 10.96 20.58 0.49
CA LEU A 260 12.09 19.67 0.67
C LEU A 260 13.21 20.29 1.50
N MET A 261 13.47 21.58 1.32
CA MET A 261 14.52 22.29 2.04
C MET A 261 14.15 22.55 3.51
N GLU A 262 12.87 22.77 3.80
CA GLU A 262 12.34 22.86 5.18
C GLU A 262 12.38 21.52 5.92
N ASN A 263 12.35 20.38 5.20
CA ASN A 263 12.29 19.04 5.76
C ASN A 263 13.52 18.17 5.37
N ILE A 264 14.67 18.81 5.16
CA ILE A 264 15.86 18.15 4.63
C ILE A 264 16.44 17.11 5.59
N ASP A 265 16.27 17.32 6.90
CA ASP A 265 16.58 16.38 7.97
C ASP A 265 15.76 15.09 7.83
N TYR A 266 14.44 15.19 7.72
CA TYR A 266 13.56 14.03 7.50
C TYR A 266 13.87 13.33 6.17
N ALA A 267 14.16 14.09 5.11
CA ALA A 267 14.52 13.52 3.82
C ALA A 267 15.83 12.74 3.88
N PHE A 268 16.82 13.26 4.62
CA PHE A 268 18.09 12.57 4.83
C PHE A 268 17.94 11.31 5.68
N ASP A 269 17.13 11.36 6.74
CA ASP A 269 16.82 10.20 7.57
C ASP A 269 16.14 9.09 6.77
N ILE A 270 15.11 9.44 5.97
CA ILE A 270 14.45 8.48 5.07
C ILE A 270 15.45 7.91 4.07
N TYR A 271 16.31 8.75 3.47
CA TYR A 271 17.35 8.28 2.56
C TYR A 271 18.29 7.26 3.22
N LEU A 272 18.76 7.54 4.44
CA LEU A 272 19.61 6.61 5.19
C LEU A 272 18.87 5.29 5.51
N ILE A 273 17.59 5.35 5.88
CA ILE A 273 16.76 4.16 6.10
C ILE A 273 16.69 3.31 4.82
N TYR A 274 16.48 3.92 3.67
CA TYR A 274 16.45 3.18 2.39
C TYR A 274 17.82 2.61 2.01
N VAL A 275 18.91 3.34 2.22
CA VAL A 275 20.27 2.83 1.99
C VAL A 275 20.56 1.62 2.89
N LEU A 276 20.20 1.69 4.18
CA LEU A 276 20.34 0.58 5.12
C LEU A 276 19.45 -0.60 4.74
N THR A 277 18.20 -0.35 4.36
CA THR A 277 17.25 -1.39 4.01
C THR A 277 17.68 -2.13 2.75
N LEU A 278 18.09 -1.40 1.69
CA LEU A 278 18.50 -1.99 0.42
C LEU A 278 19.89 -2.63 0.46
N SER A 279 20.75 -2.28 1.44
CA SER A 279 22.02 -2.97 1.64
C SER A 279 21.87 -4.33 2.32
N ILE A 280 20.79 -4.52 3.09
CA ILE A 280 20.50 -5.75 3.84
C ILE A 280 19.49 -6.64 3.09
N PHE A 281 18.44 -6.06 2.53
CA PHE A 281 17.30 -6.77 1.96
C PHE A 281 17.16 -6.52 0.45
N PRO A 282 16.75 -7.51 -0.36
CA PRO A 282 16.50 -8.93 -0.02
C PRO A 282 17.68 -9.87 -0.32
N GLY A 283 18.57 -9.48 -1.23
CA GLY A 283 19.55 -10.42 -1.81
C GLY A 283 20.77 -10.73 -0.93
N PHE A 284 21.07 -9.92 0.09
CA PHE A 284 22.17 -10.20 1.01
C PHE A 284 21.74 -11.21 2.08
N LEU A 285 20.59 -10.98 2.74
CA LEU A 285 20.07 -11.91 3.73
C LEU A 285 19.72 -13.29 3.14
N SER A 286 19.15 -13.35 1.93
CA SER A 286 18.65 -14.62 1.40
C SER A 286 19.72 -15.49 0.72
N GLU A 287 20.77 -14.88 0.14
CA GLU A 287 21.81 -15.64 -0.58
C GLU A 287 23.13 -15.77 0.19
N ASP A 288 23.54 -14.77 1.00
CA ASP A 288 24.86 -14.77 1.65
C ASP A 288 24.85 -15.35 3.08
N THR A 289 23.71 -15.76 3.61
CA THR A 289 23.66 -16.34 4.98
C THR A 289 24.03 -17.83 5.04
N GLY A 290 24.05 -18.59 3.95
CA GLY A 290 24.68 -19.92 3.89
C GLY A 290 23.93 -21.07 4.62
N GLU A 291 24.61 -22.21 4.82
CA GLU A 291 24.06 -23.42 5.47
C GLU A 291 23.75 -23.19 6.95
N HIS A 292 22.46 -23.14 7.28
CA HIS A 292 21.97 -23.05 8.65
C HIS A 292 21.55 -24.42 9.18
N SER A 293 21.70 -24.63 10.49
CA SER A 293 21.22 -25.84 11.19
C SER A 293 19.70 -26.06 11.11
N LEU A 294 18.95 -25.06 10.67
CA LEU A 294 17.51 -25.09 10.45
C LEU A 294 17.12 -25.63 9.06
N GLY A 295 18.08 -25.88 8.16
CA GLY A 295 17.82 -26.46 6.85
C GLY A 295 16.95 -25.54 6.00
N SER A 296 15.82 -26.05 5.51
CA SER A 296 14.88 -25.24 4.73
C SER A 296 14.07 -24.25 5.56
N TRP A 297 14.10 -24.31 6.91
CA TRP A 297 13.22 -23.59 7.83
C TRP A 297 13.47 -22.09 7.96
#